data_AF-A0A521Y289-F1
#
_entry.id   AF-A0A521Y289-F1
#
_cell.length_a   1.000
_cell.length_b   1.000
_cell.length_c   1.000
_cell.angle_alpha   90.00
_cell.angle_beta   90.00
_cell.angle_gamma   90.00
#
_symmetry.space_group_name_H-M   'P 1'
#
loop_
_entity.id
_entity.type
_entity.pdbx_description
1 polymer ?
#
loop_
_entity_poly.entity_id
_entity_poly.type
_entity_poly.pdbx_seq_one_letter_code
_entity_poly.pdbx_strand_id
1 'polypeptide(L)' 'HVVQQLYALLQDKIPIIGVGGIMNEASAREKLNAGASLLQIYSGFIYKGPALTKKLAAI' A
#
# COMPACT_ATOMS: atom_id res chain seq x y z
N HIS A 1 5.42 -9.91 -5.14
CA HIS A 1 5.64 -8.44 -5.05
C HIS A 1 6.98 -8.20 -4.33
N VAL A 2 7.75 -7.13 -4.62
CA VAL A 2 9.01 -6.84 -3.89
C VAL A 2 8.75 -6.70 -2.38
N VAL A 3 7.61 -6.11 -2.00
CA VAL A 3 7.14 -6.02 -0.61
C VAL A 3 7.13 -7.40 0.07
N GLN A 4 6.60 -8.42 -0.60
CA GLN A 4 6.52 -9.78 -0.06
C GLN A 4 7.90 -10.43 0.15
N GLN A 5 8.84 -10.16 -0.77
CA GLN A 5 10.21 -10.65 -0.63
C GLN A 5 10.92 -9.98 0.56
N LEU A 6 10.76 -8.66 0.70
CA LEU A 6 11.31 -7.93 1.84
C LEU A 6 10.66 -8.37 3.15
N TYR A 7 9.35 -8.56 3.16
CA TYR A 7 8.63 -9.02 4.34
C TYR A 7 9.14 -10.38 4.83
N ALA A 8 9.33 -11.34 3.91
CA ALA A 8 9.89 -12.65 4.23
C ALA A 8 11.32 -12.58 4.80
N LEU A 9 12.14 -11.64 4.34
CA LEU A 9 13.51 -11.43 4.81
C LEU A 9 13.58 -10.69 6.16
N LEU A 10 12.69 -9.71 6.36
CA LEU A 10 12.70 -8.82 7.52
C LEU A 10 11.91 -9.38 8.70
N GLN A 11 10.98 -10.30 8.45
CA GLN A 11 10.20 -11.02 9.48
C GLN A 11 9.58 -10.07 10.51
N ASP A 12 8.85 -9.04 10.04
CA ASP A 12 8.21 -8.01 10.85
C ASP A 12 9.13 -7.12 11.71
N LYS A 13 10.46 -7.31 11.66
CA LYS A 13 11.40 -6.52 12.48
C LYS A 13 11.57 -5.09 11.98
N ILE A 14 11.26 -4.83 10.72
CA ILE A 14 11.32 -3.50 10.10
C ILE A 14 10.01 -3.28 9.35
N PRO A 15 9.23 -2.23 9.69
CA PRO A 15 7.97 -1.94 9.02
C PRO A 15 8.22 -1.50 7.57
N ILE A 16 7.38 -1.99 6.65
CA ILE A 16 7.49 -1.71 5.22
C ILE A 16 6.38 -0.74 4.81
N ILE A 17 6.73 0.34 4.11
CA ILE A 17 5.77 1.25 3.49
C ILE A 17 5.57 0.83 2.03
N GLY A 18 4.39 0.33 1.70
CA GLY A 18 4.00 -0.09 0.36
C GLY A 18 3.65 1.11 -0.53
N VAL A 19 4.32 1.24 -1.66
CA VAL A 19 4.12 2.36 -2.61
C VAL A 19 3.90 1.86 -4.04
N GLY A 20 3.39 2.73 -4.91
CA GLY A 20 3.32 2.53 -6.36
C GLY A 20 2.04 1.84 -6.86
N GLY A 21 1.36 2.49 -7.82
CA GLY A 21 0.21 1.91 -8.51
C GLY A 21 -1.06 1.72 -7.67
N ILE A 22 -1.19 2.40 -6.52
CA ILE A 22 -2.37 2.31 -5.66
C ILE A 22 -3.46 3.25 -6.21
N MET A 23 -4.48 2.66 -6.83
CA MET A 23 -5.57 3.37 -7.54
C MET A 23 -6.96 3.07 -6.99
N ASN A 24 -7.07 2.03 -6.16
CA ASN A 24 -8.31 1.53 -5.55
C ASN A 24 -8.00 0.65 -4.34
N GLU A 25 -9.04 0.23 -3.61
CA GLU A 25 -8.91 -0.64 -2.43
C GLU A 25 -8.22 -1.97 -2.73
N ALA A 26 -8.52 -2.61 -3.86
CA ALA A 26 -7.89 -3.89 -4.22
C ALA A 26 -6.36 -3.78 -4.32
N SER A 27 -5.87 -2.75 -5.03
CA SER A 27 -4.42 -2.48 -5.17
C SER A 27 -3.74 -2.08 -3.85
N ALA A 28 -4.51 -1.53 -2.89
CA ALA A 28 -4.03 -1.21 -1.55
C ALA A 28 -3.95 -2.47 -0.68
N ARG A 29 -5.03 -3.28 -0.66
CA ARG A 29 -5.06 -4.57 0.04
C ARG A 29 -4.01 -5.54 -0.48
N GLU A 30 -3.73 -5.55 -1.78
CA GLU A 30 -2.64 -6.35 -2.35
C GLU A 30 -1.30 -6.06 -1.67
N LYS A 31 -0.99 -4.80 -1.38
CA LYS A 31 0.27 -4.41 -0.72
C LYS A 31 0.26 -4.70 0.76
N LEU A 32 -0.85 -4.46 1.44
CA LEU A 32 -1.01 -4.81 2.86
C LEU A 32 -0.85 -6.33 3.05
N ASN A 33 -1.53 -7.13 2.22
CA ASN A 33 -1.44 -8.59 2.23
C ASN A 33 -0.04 -9.10 1.84
N ALA A 34 0.71 -8.34 1.05
CA ALA A 34 2.10 -8.63 0.75
C ALA A 34 3.06 -8.33 1.93
N GLY A 35 2.58 -7.74 3.02
CA GLY A 35 3.38 -7.44 4.21
C GLY A 35 3.72 -5.97 4.42
N ALA A 36 3.10 -5.04 3.67
CA ALA A 36 3.24 -3.62 3.97
C ALA A 36 2.46 -3.25 5.24
N SER A 37 3.11 -2.49 6.13
CA SER A 37 2.50 -1.97 7.35
C SER A 37 1.76 -0.65 7.11
N LEU A 38 2.20 0.13 6.11
CA LEU A 38 1.62 1.41 5.73
C LEU A 38 1.58 1.53 4.21
N LEU A 39 0.76 2.44 3.70
CA LEU A 39 0.67 2.75 2.28
C LEU A 39 0.96 4.22 2.01
N GLN A 40 1.65 4.50 0.90
CA GLN A 40 1.82 5.86 0.39
C GLN A 40 1.32 5.94 -1.05
N ILE A 41 0.54 6.98 -1.33
CA ILE A 41 -0.10 7.21 -2.63
C ILE A 41 0.34 8.55 -3.22
N TYR A 42 0.56 8.57 -4.53
CA TYR A 42 0.83 9.79 -5.28
C TYR A 42 -0.01 9.84 -6.55
N SER A 43 0.30 9.02 -7.56
CA SER A 43 -0.45 9.02 -8.84
C SER A 43 -1.94 8.76 -8.64
N GLY A 44 -2.31 7.85 -7.72
CA GLY A 44 -3.70 7.63 -7.35
C GLY A 44 -4.39 8.88 -6.80
N PHE A 45 -3.70 9.65 -5.96
CA PHE A 45 -4.22 10.92 -5.45
C PHE A 45 -4.40 11.95 -6.56
N ILE A 46 -3.41 12.09 -7.46
CA ILE A 46 -3.49 13.01 -8.60
C ILE A 46 -4.67 12.67 -9.53
N TYR A 47 -4.86 11.39 -9.87
CA TYR A 47 -5.88 11.00 -10.86
C TYR A 47 -7.27 10.73 -10.27
N LYS A 48 -7.39 10.40 -8.98
CA LYS A 48 -8.68 10.07 -8.34
C LYS A 48 -9.10 11.10 -7.28
N GLY A 49 -8.24 12.06 -6.98
CA GLY A 49 -8.49 13.10 -5.99
C GLY A 49 -8.57 12.58 -4.55
N PRO A 50 -8.93 13.46 -3.60
CA PRO A 50 -8.96 13.16 -2.16
C PRO A 50 -10.01 12.12 -1.75
N ALA A 51 -11.00 11.85 -2.61
CA ALA A 51 -11.98 10.79 -2.38
C ALA A 51 -11.32 9.40 -2.32
N LEU A 52 -10.23 9.19 -3.06
CA LEU A 52 -9.46 7.95 -2.96
C LEU A 52 -8.85 7.80 -1.57
N THR A 53 -8.23 8.84 -1.04
CA THR A 53 -7.62 8.81 0.30
C THR A 53 -8.64 8.43 1.37
N LYS A 54 -9.85 9.01 1.32
CA LYS A 54 -10.93 8.66 2.25
C LYS A 54 -11.35 7.20 2.14
N LYS A 55 -11.44 6.66 0.92
CA LYS A 55 -11.76 5.24 0.70
C LYS A 55 -10.65 4.33 1.24
N LEU A 56 -9.39 4.65 0.97
CA LEU A 56 -8.24 3.87 1.41
C LEU A 56 -7.95 3.99 2.90
N ALA A 57 -8.44 5.02 3.59
CA ALA A 57 -8.30 5.14 5.04
C ALA A 57 -9.30 4.25 5.81
N ALA A 58 -10.29 3.66 5.12
CA ALA A 58 -11.36 2.87 5.74
C ALA A 58 -11.14 1.35 5.63
N ILE A 59 -10.00 0.90 5.11
CA ILE A 59 -9.71 -0.52 4.76
C ILE A 59 -8.71 -1.15 5.71
#